data_AF-A0AAD5F5D9-F1
#
_entry.id   AF-A0AAD5F5D9-F1
#
_cell.length_a   1.000
_cell.length_b   1.000
_cell.length_c   1.000
_cell.angle_alpha   90.00
_cell.angle_beta   90.00
_cell.angle_gamma   90.00
#
_symmetry.space_group_name_H-M   'P 1'
#
loop_
_entity.id
_entity.type
_entity.pdbx_description
1 polymer ?
#
loop_
_entity_poly.entity_id
_entity_poly.type
_entity_poly.pdbx_seq_one_letter_code
_entity_poly.pdbx_strand_id
1 'polypeptide(L)'
;MTGRQEVYKMIGSFLTRGLVMVLGYAYPAYECYKTVEKNKPEIEQLRFWCQYWILVAVLTVCERIGDAFVSWVPMYSEAKLLFIIYLWFPKTKGTTYVYDSFFRPYLAKHENEIDRNLLELRTRAGDIAVVYWQRAASYGQTRIFDILQYVAAQSTPRPRPAQPQQGNQRSPRSYPCIRALDLDQNTVVAISVGLVSVAVGIGIPVFYETQIDSAAKRDNTQPCFPCSGTGAQKCRFCTGTGTVVVELGGDEKEVSNCINCDGVGSFTCTTCQGSGIQPRYLDRREFKDDD
;
A
#
# COMPACT_ATOMS: atom_id res chain seq x y z
N MET A 1 52.70 -1.56 6.27
CA MET A 1 51.90 -1.92 5.07
C MET A 1 50.41 -2.15 5.39
N THR A 2 50.05 -2.42 6.65
CA THR A 2 48.67 -2.69 7.11
C THR A 2 47.71 -1.49 7.03
N GLY A 3 48.17 -0.26 7.35
CA GLY A 3 47.31 0.93 7.38
C GLY A 3 46.78 1.39 6.01
N ARG A 4 47.55 1.19 4.93
CA ARG A 4 47.11 1.56 3.57
C ARG A 4 46.03 0.60 3.06
N GLN A 5 46.13 -0.69 3.43
CA GLN A 5 45.21 -1.74 3.01
C GLN A 5 43.85 -1.65 3.73
N GLU A 6 43.85 -1.24 5.00
CA GLU A 6 42.62 -0.94 5.75
C GLU A 6 41.89 0.31 5.20
N VAL A 7 42.63 1.33 4.76
CA VAL A 7 42.04 2.51 4.12
C VAL A 7 41.40 2.16 2.77
N TYR A 8 42.04 1.36 1.92
CA TYR A 8 41.41 0.86 0.68
C TYR A 8 40.19 -0.03 0.94
N LYS A 9 40.20 -0.85 2.01
CA LYS A 9 39.03 -1.64 2.40
C LYS A 9 37.87 -0.77 2.90
N MET A 10 38.14 0.25 3.71
CA MET A 10 37.11 1.20 4.16
C MET A 10 36.53 1.97 2.97
N ILE A 11 37.38 2.58 2.14
CA ILE A 11 36.97 3.33 0.95
C ILE A 11 36.17 2.43 -0.01
N GLY A 12 36.65 1.20 -0.25
CA GLY A 12 35.94 0.19 -1.03
C GLY A 12 34.55 -0.09 -0.45
N SER A 13 34.44 -0.36 0.86
CA SER A 13 33.15 -0.65 1.50
C SER A 13 32.15 0.50 1.42
N PHE A 14 32.59 1.74 1.54
CA PHE A 14 31.73 2.91 1.39
C PHE A 14 31.28 3.09 -0.07
N LEU A 15 32.19 2.91 -1.02
CA LEU A 15 31.89 2.96 -2.44
C LEU A 15 30.89 1.87 -2.84
N THR A 16 31.11 0.62 -2.43
CA THR A 16 30.21 -0.49 -2.73
C THR A 16 28.83 -0.28 -2.12
N ARG A 17 28.74 0.21 -0.87
CA ARG A 17 27.44 0.55 -0.24
C ARG A 17 26.73 1.68 -0.96
N GLY A 18 27.45 2.72 -1.39
CA GLY A 18 26.91 3.80 -2.21
C GLY A 18 26.38 3.27 -3.55
N LEU A 19 27.17 2.43 -4.23
CA LEU A 19 26.77 1.83 -5.50
C LEU A 19 25.57 0.89 -5.35
N VAL A 20 25.47 0.10 -4.28
CA VAL A 20 24.28 -0.72 -4.00
C VAL A 20 23.05 0.17 -3.81
N MET A 21 23.15 1.26 -3.04
CA MET A 21 22.02 2.18 -2.86
C MET A 21 21.59 2.82 -4.18
N VAL A 22 22.53 3.26 -5.02
CA VAL A 22 22.20 3.92 -6.29
C VAL A 22 21.75 2.91 -7.35
N LEU A 23 22.54 1.88 -7.63
CA LEU A 23 22.29 0.92 -8.72
C LEU A 23 21.28 -0.16 -8.33
N GLY A 24 21.19 -0.51 -7.05
CA GLY A 24 20.27 -1.56 -6.57
C GLY A 24 18.91 -1.02 -6.13
N TYR A 25 18.82 0.23 -5.67
CA TYR A 25 17.57 0.78 -5.14
C TYR A 25 17.10 2.03 -5.90
N ALA A 26 17.92 3.07 -5.99
CA ALA A 26 17.49 4.36 -6.56
C ALA A 26 17.18 4.27 -8.07
N TYR A 27 18.06 3.64 -8.85
CA TYR A 27 17.87 3.50 -10.29
C TYR A 27 16.66 2.61 -10.65
N PRO A 28 16.53 1.38 -10.11
CA PRO A 28 15.32 0.57 -10.28
C PRO A 28 14.03 1.26 -9.81
N ALA A 29 14.08 2.04 -8.72
CA ALA A 29 12.91 2.78 -8.24
C ALA A 29 12.47 3.87 -9.24
N TYR A 30 13.43 4.60 -9.81
CA TYR A 30 13.14 5.62 -10.82
C TYR A 30 12.55 5.02 -12.11
N GLU A 31 13.11 3.91 -12.59
CA GLU A 31 12.56 3.21 -13.77
C GLU A 31 11.18 2.60 -13.49
N CYS A 32 10.93 2.10 -12.27
CA CYS A 32 9.62 1.63 -11.84
C CYS A 32 8.60 2.78 -11.85
N TYR A 33 8.93 3.93 -11.26
CA TYR A 33 8.10 5.14 -11.29
C TYR A 33 7.75 5.55 -12.73
N LYS A 34 8.76 5.64 -13.60
CA LYS A 34 8.57 5.97 -15.02
C LYS A 34 7.69 4.95 -15.75
N THR A 35 7.74 3.68 -15.36
CA THR A 35 6.90 2.62 -15.94
C THR A 35 5.44 2.76 -15.50
N VAL A 36 5.22 3.13 -14.23
CA VAL A 36 3.88 3.32 -13.63
C VAL A 36 3.19 4.58 -14.19
N GLU A 37 3.93 5.65 -14.45
CA GLU A 37 3.36 6.91 -14.97
C GLU A 37 3.03 6.90 -16.46
N LYS A 38 3.44 5.88 -17.22
CA LYS A 38 3.06 5.79 -18.64
C LYS A 38 1.54 5.65 -18.76
N ASN A 39 0.93 6.45 -19.64
CA ASN A 39 -0.52 6.39 -19.95
C ASN A 39 -1.02 4.99 -20.33
N LYS A 40 -0.14 4.15 -20.89
CA LYS A 40 -0.39 2.72 -21.17
C LYS A 40 0.78 1.91 -20.63
N PRO A 41 0.73 1.47 -19.36
CA PRO A 41 1.79 0.66 -18.80
C PRO A 41 1.80 -0.71 -19.48
N GLU A 42 2.96 -1.13 -19.99
CA GLU A 42 3.16 -2.50 -20.46
C GLU A 42 3.13 -3.43 -19.25
N ILE A 43 2.15 -4.34 -19.21
CA ILE A 43 1.95 -5.27 -18.08
C ILE A 43 3.21 -6.12 -17.83
N GLU A 44 3.94 -6.47 -18.89
CA GLU A 44 5.20 -7.22 -18.80
C GLU A 44 6.30 -6.45 -18.06
N GLN A 45 6.46 -5.15 -18.35
CA GLN A 45 7.43 -4.29 -17.66
C GLN A 45 7.05 -4.10 -16.20
N LEU A 46 5.77 -3.92 -15.90
CA LEU A 46 5.29 -3.79 -14.52
C LEU A 46 5.54 -5.07 -13.72
N ARG A 47 5.24 -6.24 -14.30
CA ARG A 47 5.52 -7.55 -13.70
C ARG A 47 7.00 -7.75 -13.44
N PHE A 48 7.87 -7.38 -14.38
CA PHE A 48 9.31 -7.45 -14.22
C PHE A 48 9.79 -6.66 -12.99
N TRP A 49 9.35 -5.40 -12.84
CA TRP A 49 9.74 -4.59 -11.69
C TRP A 49 9.19 -5.14 -10.37
N CYS A 50 7.95 -5.64 -10.34
CA CYS A 50 7.40 -6.31 -9.16
C CYS A 50 8.21 -7.56 -8.77
N GLN A 51 8.54 -8.42 -9.74
CA GLN A 51 9.37 -9.60 -9.51
C GLN A 51 10.76 -9.21 -8.98
N TYR A 52 11.38 -8.16 -9.54
CA TYR A 52 12.67 -7.65 -9.10
C TYR A 52 12.62 -7.24 -7.62
N TRP A 53 11.62 -6.45 -7.23
CA TRP A 53 11.47 -5.99 -5.84
C TRP A 53 11.20 -7.14 -4.86
N ILE A 54 10.46 -8.18 -5.27
CA ILE A 54 10.29 -9.39 -4.46
C ILE A 54 11.64 -10.09 -4.23
N LEU A 55 12.43 -10.27 -5.29
CA LEU A 55 13.76 -10.89 -5.19
C LEU A 55 14.69 -10.06 -4.30
N VAL A 56 14.72 -8.74 -4.47
CA VAL A 56 15.51 -7.84 -3.62
C VAL A 56 15.08 -7.90 -2.16
N ALA A 57 13.78 -7.96 -1.87
CA ALA A 57 13.28 -8.08 -0.50
C ALA A 57 13.76 -9.38 0.15
N VAL A 58 13.66 -10.50 -0.56
CA VAL A 58 14.11 -11.81 -0.03
C VAL A 58 15.63 -11.84 0.11
N LEU A 59 16.37 -11.32 -0.87
CA LEU A 59 17.82 -11.18 -0.77
C LEU A 59 18.21 -10.33 0.43
N THR A 60 17.51 -9.24 0.71
CA THR A 60 17.78 -8.39 1.88
C THR A 60 17.59 -9.16 3.20
N VAL A 61 16.57 -10.03 3.29
CA VAL A 61 16.37 -10.89 4.47
C VAL A 61 17.48 -11.94 4.56
N CYS A 62 17.79 -12.61 3.45
CA CYS A 62 18.88 -13.58 3.37
C CYS A 62 20.23 -12.96 3.69
N GLU A 63 20.46 -11.69 3.35
CA GLU A 63 21.69 -10.94 3.66
C GLU A 63 21.84 -10.71 5.16
N ARG A 64 20.76 -10.41 5.90
CA ARG A 64 20.86 -10.27 7.36
C ARG A 64 21.32 -11.56 8.04
N ILE A 65 20.93 -12.70 7.47
CA ILE A 65 21.36 -14.02 7.91
C ILE A 65 22.79 -14.28 7.40
N GLY A 66 23.04 -14.00 6.12
CA GLY A 66 24.31 -14.23 5.43
C GLY A 66 25.47 -13.42 6.02
N ASP A 67 25.26 -12.16 6.40
CA ASP A 67 26.28 -11.33 7.05
C ASP A 67 26.71 -11.91 8.41
N ALA A 68 25.80 -12.60 9.11
CA ALA A 68 26.11 -13.28 10.37
C ALA A 68 26.96 -14.54 10.18
N PHE A 69 26.84 -15.23 9.03
CA PHE A 69 27.51 -16.52 8.77
C PHE A 69 28.67 -16.47 7.76
N VAL A 70 28.70 -15.49 6.86
CA VAL A 70 29.55 -15.45 5.63
C VAL A 70 30.41 -14.18 5.56
N SER A 71 30.45 -13.38 6.63
CA SER A 71 31.27 -12.15 6.69
C SER A 71 32.78 -12.40 6.63
N TRP A 72 33.25 -13.64 6.75
CA TRP A 72 34.67 -14.00 6.61
C TRP A 72 35.15 -14.05 5.15
N VAL A 73 34.24 -14.11 4.16
CA VAL A 73 34.62 -14.31 2.75
C VAL A 73 34.95 -12.97 2.07
N PRO A 74 36.21 -12.73 1.67
CA PRO A 74 36.57 -11.52 0.93
C PRO A 74 35.89 -11.53 -0.45
N MET A 75 35.38 -10.37 -0.89
CA MET A 75 34.58 -10.13 -2.13
C MET A 75 33.09 -10.51 -2.12
N TYR A 76 32.52 -10.98 -1.01
CA TYR A 76 31.08 -11.27 -0.91
C TYR A 76 30.20 -10.05 -1.25
N SER A 77 30.58 -8.85 -0.78
CA SER A 77 29.87 -7.58 -1.04
C SER A 77 29.86 -7.18 -2.52
N GLU A 78 30.96 -7.43 -3.23
CA GLU A 78 31.10 -7.11 -4.65
C GLU A 78 30.30 -8.09 -5.52
N ALA A 79 30.39 -9.40 -5.20
CA ALA A 79 29.61 -10.43 -5.88
C ALA A 79 28.10 -10.20 -5.73
N LYS A 80 27.66 -9.76 -4.54
CA LYS A 80 26.28 -9.34 -4.28
C LYS A 80 25.86 -8.17 -5.17
N LEU A 81 26.68 -7.13 -5.27
CA LEU A 81 26.38 -5.98 -6.14
C LEU A 81 26.23 -6.42 -7.60
N LEU A 82 27.13 -7.27 -8.09
CA LEU A 82 27.04 -7.83 -9.45
C LEU A 82 25.77 -8.66 -9.64
N PHE A 83 25.36 -9.42 -8.63
CA PHE A 83 24.11 -10.19 -8.66
C PHE A 83 22.87 -9.28 -8.72
N ILE A 84 22.82 -8.22 -7.92
CA ILE A 84 21.73 -7.23 -7.97
C ILE A 84 21.68 -6.56 -9.34
N ILE A 85 22.83 -6.18 -9.92
CA ILE A 85 22.90 -5.62 -11.27
C ILE A 85 22.38 -6.62 -12.30
N TYR A 86 22.80 -7.88 -12.21
CA TYR A 86 22.34 -8.95 -13.11
C TYR A 86 20.82 -9.12 -13.10
N LEU A 87 20.16 -8.94 -11.95
CA LEU A 87 18.72 -9.10 -11.81
C LEU A 87 17.92 -8.02 -12.57
N TRP A 88 18.29 -6.75 -12.44
CA TRP A 88 17.56 -5.66 -13.12
C TRP A 88 18.05 -5.40 -14.55
N PHE A 89 19.23 -5.89 -14.93
CA PHE A 89 19.79 -5.58 -16.24
C PHE A 89 18.85 -6.06 -17.38
N PRO A 90 18.38 -5.15 -18.26
CA PRO A 90 17.27 -5.42 -19.15
C PRO A 90 17.58 -6.45 -20.24
N LYS A 91 18.86 -6.73 -20.51
CA LYS A 91 19.29 -7.70 -21.53
C LYS A 91 19.36 -9.14 -21.00
N THR A 92 19.51 -9.34 -19.70
CA THR A 92 19.81 -10.66 -19.12
C THR A 92 18.58 -11.45 -18.66
N LYS A 93 17.38 -10.84 -18.66
CA LYS A 93 16.14 -11.47 -18.14
C LYS A 93 16.33 -12.20 -16.80
N GLY A 94 17.28 -11.73 -15.97
CA GLY A 94 17.76 -12.43 -14.79
C GLY A 94 16.66 -12.58 -13.73
N THR A 95 15.90 -11.50 -13.51
CA THR A 95 14.73 -11.52 -12.63
C THR A 95 13.71 -12.58 -13.03
N THR A 96 13.32 -12.66 -14.30
CA THR A 96 12.33 -13.63 -14.79
C THR A 96 12.83 -15.07 -14.60
N TYR A 97 14.09 -15.34 -14.94
CA TYR A 97 14.68 -16.68 -14.79
C TYR A 97 14.70 -17.14 -13.32
N VAL A 98 15.20 -16.30 -12.41
CA VAL A 98 15.30 -16.63 -10.98
C VAL A 98 13.90 -16.74 -10.36
N TYR A 99 13.00 -15.83 -10.72
CA TYR A 99 11.64 -15.83 -10.20
C TYR A 99 10.87 -17.08 -10.64
N ASP A 100 10.84 -17.40 -11.93
CA ASP A 100 10.06 -18.53 -12.44
C ASP A 100 10.65 -19.89 -12.06
N SER A 101 11.98 -20.00 -11.97
CA SER A 101 12.63 -21.29 -11.67
C SER A 101 12.60 -21.64 -10.19
N PHE A 102 12.75 -20.66 -9.29
CA PHE A 102 12.90 -20.92 -7.86
C PHE A 102 11.75 -20.38 -7.01
N PHE A 103 11.40 -19.11 -7.19
CA PHE A 103 10.42 -18.45 -6.32
C PHE A 103 9.00 -18.89 -6.62
N ARG A 104 8.62 -18.95 -7.89
CA ARG A 104 7.27 -19.33 -8.31
C ARG A 104 6.82 -20.71 -7.79
N PRO A 105 7.60 -21.79 -7.93
CA PRO A 105 7.21 -23.08 -7.36
C PRO A 105 7.24 -23.10 -5.83
N TYR A 106 8.15 -22.34 -5.20
CA TYR A 106 8.24 -22.27 -3.74
C TYR A 106 7.05 -21.50 -3.13
N LEU A 107 6.71 -20.33 -3.68
CA LEU A 107 5.57 -19.52 -3.26
C LEU A 107 4.26 -20.26 -3.50
N ALA A 108 4.04 -20.82 -4.69
CA ALA A 108 2.79 -21.53 -5.00
C ALA A 108 2.53 -22.71 -4.04
N LYS A 109 3.59 -23.35 -3.54
CA LYS A 109 3.46 -24.42 -2.55
C LYS A 109 3.09 -23.91 -1.15
N HIS A 110 3.59 -22.74 -0.76
CA HIS A 110 3.42 -22.20 0.59
C HIS A 110 2.39 -21.06 0.68
N GLU A 111 1.78 -20.64 -0.43
CA GLU A 111 0.83 -19.53 -0.52
C GLU A 111 -0.30 -19.67 0.50
N ASN A 112 -0.98 -20.82 0.53
CA ASN A 112 -2.06 -21.09 1.48
C ASN A 112 -1.62 -21.02 2.95
N GLU A 113 -0.39 -21.44 3.24
CA GLU A 113 0.15 -21.42 4.59
C GLU A 113 0.54 -20.00 5.00
N ILE A 114 1.16 -19.23 4.09
CA ILE A 114 1.52 -17.83 4.30
C ILE A 114 0.25 -17.00 4.51
N ASP A 115 -0.79 -17.19 3.70
CA ASP A 115 -2.05 -16.45 3.83
C ASP A 115 -2.75 -16.74 5.15
N ARG A 116 -2.78 -18.01 5.58
CA ARG A 116 -3.34 -18.39 6.88
C ARG A 116 -2.54 -17.76 8.02
N ASN A 117 -1.21 -17.85 7.98
CA ASN A 117 -0.34 -17.30 9.02
C ASN A 117 -0.43 -15.77 9.06
N LEU A 118 -0.53 -15.11 7.90
CA LEU A 118 -0.69 -13.66 7.80
C LEU A 118 -2.04 -13.21 8.37
N LEU A 119 -3.12 -13.93 8.07
CA LEU A 119 -4.43 -13.67 8.64
C LEU A 119 -4.41 -13.83 10.16
N GLU A 120 -3.80 -14.92 10.65
CA GLU A 120 -3.64 -15.16 12.09
C GLU A 120 -2.80 -14.06 12.76
N LEU A 121 -1.69 -13.65 12.15
CA LEU A 121 -0.86 -12.54 12.62
C LEU A 121 -1.63 -11.22 12.63
N ARG A 122 -2.46 -10.94 11.60
CA ARG A 122 -3.29 -9.75 11.53
C ARG A 122 -4.31 -9.72 12.66
N THR A 123 -4.99 -10.82 12.92
CA THR A 123 -5.96 -10.93 14.01
C THR A 123 -5.27 -10.75 15.36
N ARG A 124 -4.16 -11.47 15.59
CA ARG A 124 -3.37 -11.35 16.83
C ARG A 124 -2.82 -9.93 17.03
N ALA A 125 -2.35 -9.28 15.98
CA ALA A 125 -1.89 -7.90 16.04
C ALA A 125 -3.03 -6.92 16.38
N GLY A 126 -4.23 -7.16 15.83
CA GLY A 126 -5.44 -6.42 16.18
C GLY A 126 -5.81 -6.56 17.65
N ASP A 127 -5.85 -7.79 18.16
CA ASP A 127 -6.15 -8.07 19.57
C ASP A 127 -5.13 -7.41 20.50
N ILE A 128 -3.84 -7.54 20.17
CA ILE A 128 -2.75 -6.88 20.92
C ILE A 128 -2.95 -5.37 20.89
N ALA A 129 -3.20 -4.76 19.73
CA ALA A 129 -3.43 -3.32 19.61
C ALA A 129 -4.62 -2.84 20.45
N VAL A 130 -5.73 -3.59 20.48
CA VAL A 130 -6.91 -3.28 21.31
C VAL A 130 -6.55 -3.36 22.79
N VAL A 131 -5.84 -4.39 23.23
CA VAL A 131 -5.40 -4.54 24.62
C VAL A 131 -4.49 -3.39 25.04
N TYR A 132 -3.53 -3.00 24.20
CA TYR A 132 -2.67 -1.85 24.45
C TYR A 132 -3.47 -0.54 24.51
N TRP A 133 -4.45 -0.35 23.61
CA TRP A 133 -5.32 0.83 23.61
C TRP A 133 -6.16 0.92 24.89
N GLN A 134 -6.79 -0.18 25.30
CA GLN A 134 -7.57 -0.25 26.53
C GLN A 134 -6.72 0.03 27.76
N ARG A 135 -5.48 -0.49 27.79
CA ARG A 135 -4.53 -0.28 28.89
C ARG A 135 -4.03 1.17 28.96
N ALA A 136 -3.79 1.80 27.80
CA ALA A 136 -3.43 3.21 27.73
C ALA A 136 -4.61 4.11 28.16
N ALA A 137 -5.83 3.79 27.70
CA ALA A 137 -7.03 4.54 28.06
C ALA A 137 -7.33 4.44 29.57
N SER A 138 -7.27 3.24 30.16
CA SER A 138 -7.52 3.07 31.60
C SER A 138 -6.44 3.75 32.45
N TYR A 139 -5.17 3.67 32.06
CA TYR A 139 -4.08 4.39 32.73
C TYR A 139 -4.28 5.91 32.67
N GLY A 140 -4.71 6.44 31.51
CA GLY A 140 -5.04 7.85 31.35
C GLY A 140 -6.20 8.29 32.23
N GLN A 141 -7.30 7.51 32.25
CA GLN A 141 -8.50 7.81 33.06
C GLN A 141 -8.17 7.88 34.56
N THR A 142 -7.43 6.90 35.09
CA THR A 142 -7.04 6.89 36.52
C THR A 142 -6.15 8.07 36.88
N ARG A 143 -5.16 8.41 36.05
CA ARG A 143 -4.26 9.54 36.31
C ARG A 143 -4.98 10.88 36.26
N ILE A 144 -5.90 11.06 35.33
CA ILE A 144 -6.71 12.28 35.23
C ILE A 144 -7.56 12.43 36.49
N PHE A 145 -8.21 11.35 36.95
CA PHE A 145 -9.04 11.36 38.14
C PHE A 145 -8.23 11.70 39.42
N ASP A 146 -7.06 11.07 39.60
CA ASP A 146 -6.17 11.36 40.74
C ASP A 146 -5.72 12.83 40.75
N ILE A 147 -5.37 13.38 39.58
CA ILE A 147 -4.95 14.79 39.45
C ILE A 147 -6.13 15.72 39.76
N LEU A 148 -7.33 15.42 39.25
CA LEU A 148 -8.54 16.20 39.54
C LEU A 148 -8.86 16.19 41.04
N GLN A 149 -8.76 15.04 41.72
CA GLN A 149 -8.96 14.95 43.16
C GLN A 149 -7.90 15.71 43.95
N TYR A 150 -6.62 15.64 43.54
CA TYR A 150 -5.54 16.39 44.17
C TYR A 150 -5.76 17.91 44.06
N VAL A 151 -6.20 18.39 42.89
CA VAL A 151 -6.53 19.80 42.66
C VAL A 151 -7.79 20.22 43.43
N ALA A 152 -8.83 19.38 43.45
CA ALA A 152 -10.06 19.63 44.20
C ALA A 152 -9.80 19.71 45.72
N ALA A 153 -8.94 18.83 46.26
CA ALA A 153 -8.55 18.85 47.67
C ALA A 153 -7.82 20.15 48.06
N GLN A 154 -7.02 20.73 47.14
CA GLN A 154 -6.40 22.05 47.37
C GLN A 154 -7.41 23.21 47.33
N SER A 155 -8.56 23.04 46.67
CA SER A 155 -9.57 24.09 46.53
C SER A 155 -10.57 24.21 47.69
N THR A 156 -10.53 23.30 48.67
CA THR A 156 -11.46 23.33 49.81
C THR A 156 -10.96 24.28 50.92
N PRO A 157 -11.65 25.39 51.24
CA PRO A 157 -11.25 26.28 52.33
C PRO A 157 -11.40 25.58 53.69
N ARG A 158 -10.32 25.52 54.47
CA ARG A 158 -10.32 24.94 55.83
C ARG A 158 -11.17 25.81 56.80
N PRO A 159 -12.05 25.26 57.65
CA PRO A 159 -12.77 26.06 58.64
C PRO A 159 -11.78 26.59 59.69
N ARG A 160 -11.80 27.90 59.97
CA ARG A 160 -10.96 28.54 61.00
C ARG A 160 -11.56 28.36 62.40
N PRO A 161 -10.81 27.91 63.41
CA PRO A 161 -11.15 28.16 64.81
C PRO A 161 -10.80 29.62 65.17
N ALA A 162 -11.65 30.26 65.98
CA ALA A 162 -11.50 31.64 66.42
C ALA A 162 -10.56 31.77 67.63
N GLN A 163 -9.59 32.70 67.60
CA GLN A 163 -8.90 33.28 68.78
C GLN A 163 -8.10 34.57 68.40
N PRO A 164 -7.72 35.46 69.34
CA PRO A 164 -7.85 36.91 69.20
C PRO A 164 -6.55 37.66 68.85
N GLN A 165 -6.73 38.95 68.53
CA GLN A 165 -5.76 39.94 68.04
C GLN A 165 -4.47 40.13 68.86
N GLN A 166 -3.32 40.19 68.16
CA GLN A 166 -2.29 41.20 68.39
C GLN A 166 -1.27 41.26 67.24
N GLY A 167 -0.84 42.48 66.88
CA GLY A 167 0.52 42.72 66.37
C GLY A 167 0.75 42.71 64.85
N ASN A 168 0.64 43.90 64.27
CA ASN A 168 1.01 44.33 62.92
C ASN A 168 2.34 43.75 62.34
N GLN A 169 2.26 42.88 61.33
CA GLN A 169 3.31 42.68 60.32
C GLN A 169 2.70 42.16 59.01
N ARG A 170 2.79 42.96 57.93
CA ARG A 170 2.32 42.57 56.58
C ARG A 170 3.23 41.49 56.00
N SER A 171 2.81 40.22 56.09
CA SER A 171 3.35 39.13 55.24
C SER A 171 2.81 39.26 53.81
N PRO A 172 3.59 38.94 52.77
CA PRO A 172 3.10 38.97 51.40
C PRO A 172 2.06 37.86 51.20
N ARG A 173 0.98 38.17 50.48
CA ARG A 173 -0.02 37.18 50.06
C ARG A 173 0.67 36.20 49.12
N SER A 174 0.90 34.97 49.58
CA SER A 174 1.31 33.87 48.72
C SER A 174 0.07 33.40 47.96
N TYR A 175 -0.02 33.79 46.69
CA TYR A 175 -0.98 33.20 45.75
C TYR A 175 -0.65 31.71 45.60
N PRO A 176 -1.63 30.79 45.50
CA PRO A 176 -1.33 29.43 45.09
C PRO A 176 -0.84 29.49 43.65
N CYS A 177 0.48 29.50 43.47
CA CYS A 177 1.07 29.30 42.17
C CYS A 177 0.73 27.86 41.78
N ILE A 178 -0.15 27.70 40.78
CA ILE A 178 -0.27 26.43 40.06
C ILE A 178 1.14 26.15 39.58
N ARG A 179 1.85 25.23 40.26
CA ARG A 179 3.11 24.71 39.75
C ARG A 179 2.78 24.17 38.37
N ALA A 180 3.35 24.79 37.34
CA ALA A 180 3.43 24.18 36.03
C ALA A 180 3.86 22.73 36.26
N LEU A 181 3.10 21.77 35.71
CA LEU A 181 3.56 20.39 35.62
C LEU A 181 4.95 20.47 35.00
N ASP A 182 5.98 20.22 35.80
CA ASP A 182 7.36 20.19 35.35
C ASP A 182 7.45 18.97 34.43
N LEU A 183 7.17 19.21 33.15
CA LEU A 183 7.10 18.18 32.14
C LEU A 183 8.55 17.84 31.81
N ASP A 184 9.10 16.92 32.60
CA ASP A 184 10.48 16.46 32.46
C ASP A 184 10.76 16.10 30.99
N GLN A 185 11.98 16.37 30.51
CA GLN A 185 12.38 16.14 29.12
C GLN A 185 12.03 14.71 28.68
N ASN A 186 12.16 13.73 29.58
CA ASN A 186 11.82 12.33 29.31
C ASN A 186 10.31 12.11 29.14
N THR A 187 9.47 12.88 29.84
CA THR A 187 8.01 12.84 29.72
C THR A 187 7.55 13.50 28.42
N VAL A 188 8.17 14.62 28.02
CA VAL A 188 7.93 15.25 26.71
C VAL A 188 8.32 14.30 25.58
N VAL A 189 9.49 13.65 25.70
CA VAL A 189 9.96 12.66 24.73
C VAL A 189 9.02 11.45 24.69
N ALA A 190 8.58 10.92 25.82
CA ALA A 190 7.65 9.80 25.86
C ALA A 190 6.29 10.13 25.22
N ILE A 191 5.73 11.31 25.49
CA ILE A 191 4.46 11.75 24.90
C ILE A 191 4.60 12.00 23.39
N SER A 192 5.67 12.68 22.97
CA SER A 192 5.91 12.95 21.54
C SER A 192 6.17 11.66 20.75
N VAL A 193 6.98 10.74 21.27
CA VAL A 193 7.21 9.42 20.65
C VAL A 193 5.91 8.61 20.59
N GLY A 194 5.10 8.64 21.66
CA GLY A 194 3.80 7.98 21.69
C GLY A 194 2.84 8.52 20.62
N LEU A 195 2.70 9.84 20.52
CA LEU A 195 1.85 10.50 19.53
C LEU A 195 2.31 10.24 18.08
N VAL A 196 3.62 10.31 17.83
CA VAL A 196 4.19 9.99 16.51
C VAL A 196 3.96 8.52 16.16
N SER A 197 4.14 7.60 17.11
CA SER A 197 3.93 6.16 16.89
C SER A 197 2.46 5.83 16.55
N VAL A 198 1.51 6.48 17.23
CA VAL A 198 0.08 6.31 16.93
C VAL A 198 -0.29 6.94 15.59
N ALA A 199 0.22 8.13 15.29
CA ALA A 199 -0.01 8.80 14.01
C ALA A 199 0.56 7.98 12.83
N VAL A 200 1.74 7.38 12.98
CA VAL A 200 2.35 6.50 11.97
C VAL A 200 1.58 5.18 11.88
N GLY A 201 1.21 4.57 13.01
CA GLY A 201 0.50 3.29 13.06
C GLY A 201 -0.91 3.33 12.45
N ILE A 202 -1.62 4.45 12.58
CA ILE A 202 -2.95 4.65 11.96
C ILE A 202 -2.81 5.25 10.56
N GLY A 203 -1.88 6.21 10.38
CA GLY A 203 -1.74 6.96 9.14
C GLY A 203 -1.24 6.12 7.96
N ILE A 204 -0.32 5.18 8.18
CA ILE A 204 0.22 4.36 7.10
C ILE A 204 -0.85 3.43 6.50
N PRO A 205 -1.56 2.59 7.29
CA PRO A 205 -2.63 1.74 6.73
C PRO A 205 -3.74 2.54 6.06
N VAL A 206 -4.19 3.65 6.67
CA VAL A 206 -5.23 4.52 6.09
C VAL A 206 -4.76 5.14 4.78
N PHE A 207 -3.51 5.59 4.69
CA PHE A 207 -2.95 6.12 3.44
C PHE A 207 -2.93 5.05 2.35
N TYR A 208 -2.48 3.84 2.67
CA TYR A 208 -2.47 2.75 1.70
C TYR A 208 -3.88 2.34 1.26
N GLU A 209 -4.85 2.23 2.17
CA GLU A 209 -6.25 1.96 1.79
C GLU A 209 -6.84 3.07 0.92
N THR A 210 -6.58 4.34 1.26
CA THR A 210 -7.04 5.48 0.46
C THR A 210 -6.44 5.46 -0.96
N GLN A 211 -5.16 5.08 -1.07
CA GLN A 211 -4.49 4.93 -2.36
C GLN A 211 -5.03 3.74 -3.17
N ILE A 212 -5.34 2.62 -2.52
CA ILE A 212 -5.94 1.44 -3.17
C ILE A 212 -7.35 1.77 -3.69
N ASP A 213 -8.17 2.44 -2.90
CA ASP A 213 -9.52 2.86 -3.30
C ASP A 213 -9.48 3.86 -4.46
N SER A 214 -8.52 4.79 -4.44
CA SER A 214 -8.33 5.76 -5.53
C SER A 214 -7.87 5.07 -6.82
N ALA A 215 -7.05 4.02 -6.71
CA ALA A 215 -6.67 3.21 -7.86
C ALA A 215 -7.83 2.37 -8.41
N ALA A 216 -8.71 1.86 -7.54
CA ALA A 216 -9.91 1.11 -7.94
C ALA A 216 -10.91 2.00 -8.70
N LYS A 217 -11.09 3.24 -8.26
CA LYS A 217 -12.04 4.23 -8.83
C LYS A 217 -11.60 4.89 -10.14
N ARG A 218 -10.44 4.55 -10.71
CA ARG A 218 -10.08 5.12 -12.02
C ARG A 218 -11.17 4.79 -13.03
N ASP A 219 -11.69 5.80 -13.72
CA ASP A 219 -12.70 5.60 -14.74
C ASP A 219 -12.16 4.69 -15.85
N ASN A 220 -12.98 3.69 -16.21
CA ASN A 220 -12.63 2.78 -17.27
C ASN A 220 -13.06 3.38 -18.62
N THR A 221 -12.08 3.84 -19.40
CA THR A 221 -12.31 4.43 -20.71
C THR A 221 -11.94 3.50 -21.86
N GLN A 222 -11.61 2.24 -21.57
CA GLN A 222 -11.21 1.29 -22.60
C GLN A 222 -12.42 0.92 -23.47
N PRO A 223 -12.37 1.14 -24.80
CA PRO A 223 -13.46 0.76 -25.66
C PRO A 223 -13.64 -0.75 -25.67
N CYS A 224 -14.89 -1.19 -25.62
CA CYS A 224 -15.27 -2.59 -25.70
C CYS A 224 -14.75 -3.19 -27.01
N PHE A 225 -13.97 -4.27 -26.92
CA PHE A 225 -13.27 -4.84 -28.07
C PHE A 225 -14.24 -5.38 -29.16
N PRO A 226 -15.31 -6.13 -28.83
CA PRO A 226 -16.24 -6.64 -29.84
C PRO A 226 -17.08 -5.60 -30.59
N CYS A 227 -17.34 -4.42 -29.99
CA CYS A 227 -18.11 -3.35 -30.64
C CYS A 227 -17.29 -2.09 -30.91
N SER A 228 -15.98 -2.11 -30.69
CA SER A 228 -15.09 -0.95 -30.87
C SER A 228 -15.59 0.35 -30.23
N GLY A 229 -16.22 0.27 -29.05
CA GLY A 229 -16.73 1.46 -28.36
C GLY A 229 -18.16 1.89 -28.70
N THR A 230 -18.81 1.30 -29.70
CA THR A 230 -20.14 1.79 -30.15
C THR A 230 -21.30 1.38 -29.24
N GLY A 231 -21.12 0.37 -28.40
CA GLY A 231 -22.21 -0.24 -27.63
C GLY A 231 -23.11 -1.19 -28.44
N ALA A 232 -22.96 -1.24 -29.77
CA ALA A 232 -23.83 -2.03 -30.64
C ALA A 232 -23.03 -2.78 -31.72
N GLN A 233 -23.45 -4.01 -32.03
CA GLN A 233 -22.91 -4.79 -33.14
C GLN A 233 -23.86 -4.75 -34.33
N LYS A 234 -23.29 -4.56 -35.52
CA LYS A 234 -24.04 -4.55 -36.78
C LYS A 234 -24.69 -5.91 -37.01
N CYS A 235 -25.99 -5.92 -37.34
CA CYS A 235 -26.69 -7.16 -37.64
C CYS A 235 -26.05 -7.83 -38.86
N ARG A 236 -25.61 -9.08 -38.70
CA ARG A 236 -24.93 -9.83 -39.77
C ARG A 236 -25.87 -10.25 -40.90
N PHE A 237 -27.16 -10.41 -40.63
CA PHE A 237 -28.16 -10.86 -41.63
C PHE A 237 -28.52 -9.76 -42.63
N CYS A 238 -28.93 -8.59 -42.15
CA CYS A 238 -29.24 -7.46 -43.04
C CYS A 238 -28.01 -6.59 -43.33
N THR A 239 -26.84 -6.92 -42.79
CA THR A 239 -25.64 -6.06 -42.88
C THR A 239 -25.97 -4.61 -42.51
N GLY A 240 -26.74 -4.44 -41.45
CA GLY A 240 -27.12 -3.14 -40.88
C GLY A 240 -28.10 -2.28 -41.67
N THR A 241 -28.71 -2.79 -42.73
CA THR A 241 -29.79 -2.07 -43.44
C THR A 241 -31.12 -2.11 -42.68
N GLY A 242 -31.30 -3.09 -41.78
CA GLY A 242 -32.58 -3.35 -41.10
C GLY A 242 -33.58 -4.12 -41.96
N THR A 243 -33.30 -4.33 -43.25
CA THR A 243 -34.21 -4.99 -44.20
C THR A 243 -33.51 -6.13 -44.94
N VAL A 244 -34.29 -7.10 -45.42
CA VAL A 244 -33.85 -8.19 -46.28
C VAL A 244 -34.68 -8.16 -47.56
N VAL A 245 -34.03 -8.39 -48.69
CA VAL A 245 -34.66 -8.36 -50.03
C VAL A 245 -34.73 -9.79 -50.54
N VAL A 246 -35.92 -10.23 -50.90
CA VAL A 246 -36.17 -11.54 -51.51
C VAL A 246 -36.57 -11.33 -52.97
N GLU A 247 -35.88 -12.01 -53.89
CA GLU A 247 -36.24 -12.03 -55.31
C GLU A 247 -37.25 -13.16 -55.55
N LEU A 248 -38.47 -12.81 -55.97
CA LEU A 248 -39.58 -13.75 -56.18
C LEU A 248 -39.63 -14.30 -57.63
N GLY A 249 -38.69 -13.87 -58.49
CA GLY A 249 -38.65 -14.17 -59.92
C GLY A 249 -39.42 -13.13 -60.75
N GLY A 250 -39.01 -12.91 -62.00
CA GLY A 250 -39.67 -11.95 -62.90
C GLY A 250 -39.43 -10.47 -62.57
N ASP A 251 -38.24 -10.12 -62.08
CA ASP A 251 -37.85 -8.76 -61.63
C ASP A 251 -38.64 -8.19 -60.43
N GLU A 252 -39.54 -8.97 -59.81
CA GLU A 252 -40.22 -8.59 -58.57
C GLU A 252 -39.33 -8.84 -57.34
N LYS A 253 -39.09 -7.77 -56.58
CA LYS A 253 -38.31 -7.77 -55.33
C LYS A 253 -39.22 -7.37 -54.18
N GLU A 254 -39.31 -8.22 -53.18
CA GLU A 254 -40.04 -7.92 -51.94
C GLU A 254 -39.03 -7.53 -50.85
N VAL A 255 -39.24 -6.37 -50.23
CA VAL A 255 -38.40 -5.88 -49.12
C VAL A 255 -39.16 -6.06 -47.82
N SER A 256 -38.63 -6.91 -46.95
CA SER A 256 -39.20 -7.13 -45.62
C SER A 256 -38.25 -6.68 -44.52
N ASN A 257 -38.79 -6.39 -43.33
CA ASN A 257 -37.96 -6.12 -42.16
C ASN A 257 -37.12 -7.35 -41.80
N CYS A 258 -35.89 -7.11 -41.40
CA CYS A 258 -35.00 -8.17 -40.95
C CYS A 258 -35.48 -8.68 -39.59
N ILE A 259 -36.08 -9.88 -39.59
CA ILE A 259 -36.57 -10.59 -38.40
C ILE A 259 -35.49 -10.78 -37.34
N ASN A 260 -34.23 -10.94 -37.76
CA ASN A 260 -33.16 -11.20 -36.80
C ASN A 260 -32.95 -9.99 -35.87
N CYS A 261 -33.00 -8.76 -36.40
CA CYS A 261 -32.79 -7.53 -35.63
C CYS A 261 -34.04 -6.64 -35.51
N ASP A 262 -35.24 -7.20 -35.75
CA ASP A 262 -36.52 -6.48 -35.74
C ASP A 262 -36.51 -5.13 -36.48
N GLY A 263 -35.83 -5.06 -37.63
CA GLY A 263 -35.72 -3.82 -38.41
C GLY A 263 -34.67 -2.81 -37.93
N VAL A 264 -34.04 -3.01 -36.77
CA VAL A 264 -33.09 -2.05 -36.16
C VAL A 264 -31.74 -1.97 -36.89
N GLY A 265 -31.30 -3.06 -37.53
CA GLY A 265 -30.01 -3.15 -38.21
C GLY A 265 -28.81 -3.37 -37.27
N SER A 266 -29.01 -3.41 -35.96
CA SER A 266 -27.95 -3.68 -34.98
C SER A 266 -28.49 -4.36 -33.73
N PHE A 267 -27.59 -4.99 -32.96
CA PHE A 267 -27.87 -5.57 -31.65
C PHE A 267 -27.04 -4.85 -30.59
N THR A 268 -27.61 -4.71 -29.41
CA THR A 268 -26.85 -4.30 -28.23
C THR A 268 -25.68 -5.28 -28.02
N CYS A 269 -24.48 -4.76 -27.87
CA CYS A 269 -23.30 -5.57 -27.65
C CYS A 269 -23.44 -6.30 -26.31
N THR A 270 -23.53 -7.63 -26.33
CA THR A 270 -23.70 -8.45 -25.12
C THR A 270 -22.51 -8.35 -24.15
N THR A 271 -21.34 -7.96 -24.65
CA THR A 271 -20.13 -7.82 -23.82
C THR A 271 -20.13 -6.57 -22.97
N CYS A 272 -20.68 -5.45 -23.45
CA CYS A 272 -20.73 -4.18 -22.72
C CYS A 272 -22.15 -3.71 -22.41
N GLN A 273 -23.16 -4.49 -22.81
CA GLN A 273 -24.59 -4.21 -22.63
C GLN A 273 -24.99 -2.80 -23.10
N GLY A 274 -24.40 -2.32 -24.19
CA GLY A 274 -24.72 -1.00 -24.74
C GLY A 274 -23.83 0.15 -24.25
N SER A 275 -23.04 -0.04 -23.19
CA SER A 275 -22.18 1.02 -22.65
C SER A 275 -21.03 1.43 -23.58
N GLY A 276 -20.61 0.53 -24.48
CA GLY A 276 -19.42 0.73 -25.31
C GLY A 276 -18.09 0.59 -24.56
N ILE A 277 -18.11 0.38 -23.24
CA ILE A 277 -16.90 0.25 -22.41
C ILE A 277 -16.59 -1.23 -22.13
N GLN A 278 -15.31 -1.60 -22.14
CA GLN A 278 -14.86 -2.96 -21.84
C GLN A 278 -14.97 -3.21 -20.32
N PRO A 279 -15.88 -4.06 -19.81
CA PRO A 279 -16.00 -4.28 -18.35
C PRO A 279 -14.72 -4.90 -17.77
N ARG A 280 -14.33 -4.52 -16.54
CA ARG A 280 -13.19 -5.15 -15.86
C ARG A 280 -13.55 -6.56 -15.44
N TYR A 281 -12.53 -7.40 -15.28
CA TYR A 281 -12.71 -8.78 -14.83
C TYR A 281 -13.37 -8.88 -13.44
N LEU A 282 -13.12 -7.89 -12.58
CA LEU A 282 -13.74 -7.78 -11.25
C LEU A 282 -15.22 -7.42 -11.35
N ASP A 283 -15.56 -6.41 -12.15
CA ASP A 283 -16.93 -5.94 -12.37
C ASP A 283 -17.84 -7.05 -12.93
N ARG A 284 -17.30 -8.01 -13.70
CA ARG A 284 -18.09 -9.13 -14.25
C ARG A 284 -18.76 -10.01 -13.18
N ARG A 285 -18.25 -10.04 -11.94
CA ARG A 285 -18.77 -10.94 -10.90
C ARG A 285 -19.92 -10.38 -10.07
N GLU A 286 -20.03 -9.06 -9.94
CA GLU A 286 -21.10 -8.44 -9.14
C GLU A 286 -22.49 -8.57 -9.79
N PHE A 287 -22.57 -8.77 -11.11
CA PHE A 287 -23.85 -8.82 -11.83
C PHE A 287 -24.59 -10.17 -11.78
N LYS A 288 -24.29 -11.03 -10.80
CA LYS A 288 -24.91 -12.37 -10.72
C LYS A 288 -25.78 -12.62 -9.49
N ASP A 289 -26.02 -11.59 -8.68
CA ASP A 289 -26.81 -11.70 -7.44
C ASP A 289 -28.19 -11.01 -7.52
N ASP A 290 -28.56 -10.46 -8.69
CA ASP A 290 -29.87 -9.87 -8.93
C ASP A 290 -30.69 -10.77 -9.89
N ASP A 291 -31.06 -11.98 -9.47
CA ASP A 291 -32.17 -12.77 -10.05
C ASP A 291 -32.60 -13.92 -9.10
#